data_AF-A0A1H3CUJ1-F1
#
_entry.id   AF-A0A1H3CUJ1-F1
#
_cell.length_a   1.000
_cell.length_b   1.000
_cell.length_c   1.000
_cell.angle_alpha   90.00
_cell.angle_beta   90.00
_cell.angle_gamma   90.00
#
_symmetry.space_group_name_H-M   'P 1'
#
loop_
_entity.id
_entity.type
_entity.pdbx_description
1 polymer ?
#
loop_
_entity_poly.entity_id
_entity_poly.type
_entity_poly.pdbx_seq_one_letter_code
_entity_poly.pdbx_strand_id
1 'polypeptide(L)'
;MHSFDIHRIGEVIRKARKENGFRIEDLADEKISVATISNIERGVPHVRIEKIMYLLNKLGMDASDLPKMLEDHKDMLQELKVELVALEGLIDAGQCKEALTFLKQYELSDEHVLAPL
;
A
#
# COMPACT_ATOMS: atom_id res chain seq x y z
N MET A 1 -8.70 -9.41 4.25
CA MET A 1 -7.65 -8.42 3.92
C MET A 1 -6.83 -9.01 2.80
N HIS A 2 -6.76 -8.38 1.63
CA HIS A 2 -5.99 -8.92 0.52
C HIS A 2 -4.49 -8.78 0.81
N SER A 3 -3.65 -9.66 0.27
CA SER A 3 -2.20 -9.62 0.55
C SER A 3 -1.55 -8.27 0.19
N PHE A 4 -2.11 -7.56 -0.80
CA PHE A 4 -1.62 -6.26 -1.25
C PHE A 4 -1.84 -5.16 -0.21
N ASP A 5 -2.99 -5.20 0.49
CA ASP A 5 -3.32 -4.25 1.54
C ASP A 5 -2.32 -4.34 2.72
N ILE A 6 -1.94 -5.56 3.09
CA ILE A 6 -1.02 -5.82 4.20
C ILE A 6 0.39 -5.31 3.88
N HIS A 7 0.83 -5.44 2.63
CA HIS A 7 2.13 -4.94 2.19
C HIS A 7 2.23 -3.42 2.31
N ARG A 8 1.25 -2.69 1.77
CA ARG A 8 1.21 -1.22 1.87
C ARG A 8 1.12 -0.73 3.30
N ILE A 9 0.28 -1.36 4.14
CA ILE A 9 0.22 -1.04 5.57
C ILE A 9 1.60 -1.23 6.22
N GLY A 10 2.29 -2.33 5.89
CA GLY A 10 3.66 -2.59 6.35
C GLY A 10 4.64 -1.48 5.96
N GLU A 11 4.58 -0.99 4.72
CA GLU A 11 5.41 0.12 4.24
C GLU A 11 5.13 1.44 4.99
N VAL A 12 3.84 1.78 5.19
CA VAL A 12 3.44 2.97 5.95
C VAL A 12 3.96 2.91 7.38
N ILE A 13 3.77 1.77 8.05
CA ILE A 13 4.27 1.54 9.42
C ILE A 13 5.79 1.67 9.46
N ARG A 14 6.50 1.07 8.50
CA ARG A 14 7.96 1.14 8.41
C ARG A 14 8.45 2.58 8.21
N LYS A 15 7.78 3.34 7.35
CA LYS A 15 8.09 4.74 7.09
C LYS A 15 7.88 5.57 8.35
N ALA A 16 6.70 5.49 8.97
CA ALA A 16 6.38 6.20 10.21
C ALA A 16 7.37 5.86 11.33
N ARG A 17 7.73 4.58 11.50
CA ARG A 17 8.74 4.18 12.50
C ARG A 17 10.08 4.87 12.28
N LYS A 18 10.58 4.87 11.04
CA LYS A 18 11.88 5.47 10.70
C LYS A 18 11.87 6.98 10.88
N GLU A 19 10.79 7.66 10.51
CA GLU A 19 10.63 9.11 10.67
C GLU A 19 10.62 9.51 12.15
N ASN A 20 10.06 8.66 13.02
CA ASN A 20 10.11 8.84 14.48
C ASN A 20 11.43 8.37 15.11
N GLY A 21 12.39 7.86 14.33
CA GLY A 21 13.71 7.45 14.82
C GLY A 21 13.74 6.14 15.62
N PHE A 22 12.66 5.37 15.66
CA PHE A 22 12.58 4.13 16.43
C PHE A 22 13.28 2.96 15.73
N ARG A 23 14.05 2.18 16.48
CA ARG A 23 14.46 0.83 16.08
C ARG A 23 13.30 -0.15 16.29
N ILE A 24 13.38 -1.34 15.71
CA ILE A 24 12.32 -2.35 15.86
C ILE A 24 12.27 -2.82 17.32
N GLU A 25 13.44 -2.94 17.95
CA GLU A 25 13.62 -3.32 19.34
C GLU A 25 12.95 -2.34 20.29
N ASP A 26 12.96 -1.04 19.97
CA ASP A 26 12.32 0.00 20.78
C ASP A 26 10.79 -0.13 20.81
N LEU A 27 10.21 -0.75 19.77
CA LEU A 27 8.78 -1.00 19.65
C LEU A 27 8.36 -2.40 20.09
N ALA A 28 9.31 -3.30 20.33
CA ALA A 28 8.99 -4.63 20.84
C ALA A 28 8.64 -4.59 22.34
N ASP A 29 7.74 -5.47 22.75
CA ASP A 29 7.34 -5.66 24.15
C ASP A 29 6.68 -7.04 24.35
N GLU A 30 6.10 -7.28 25.53
CA GLU A 30 5.41 -8.54 25.86
C GLU A 30 4.24 -8.86 24.93
N LYS A 31 3.65 -7.84 24.28
CA LYS A 31 2.53 -8.00 23.36
C LYS A 31 2.99 -8.15 21.93
N ILE A 32 4.14 -7.63 21.52
CA ILE A 32 4.61 -7.74 20.14
C ILE A 32 6.12 -7.96 20.05
N SER A 33 6.52 -9.05 19.37
CA SER A 33 7.93 -9.38 19.21
C SER A 33 8.60 -8.62 18.06
N VAL A 34 9.92 -8.47 18.12
CA VAL A 34 10.77 -7.94 17.03
C VAL A 34 10.46 -8.63 15.70
N ALA A 35 10.35 -9.96 15.71
CA ALA A 35 10.03 -10.75 14.52
C ALA A 35 8.63 -10.43 13.99
N THR A 36 7.64 -10.23 14.87
CA THR A 36 6.28 -9.84 14.48
C THR A 36 6.26 -8.47 13.82
N ILE A 37 6.95 -7.47 14.39
CA ILE A 37 7.05 -6.14 13.80
C ILE A 37 7.72 -6.22 12.41
N SER A 38 8.82 -6.95 12.28
CA SER A 38 9.48 -7.17 10.98
C SER A 38 8.56 -7.84 9.95
N ASN A 39 7.74 -8.81 10.37
CA ASN A 39 6.76 -9.45 9.49
C ASN A 39 5.66 -8.48 9.05
N ILE A 40 5.21 -7.59 9.94
CA ILE A 40 4.24 -6.52 9.61
C ILE A 40 4.83 -5.58 8.57
N GLU A 41 6.03 -5.06 8.82
CA GLU A 41 6.70 -4.10 7.91
C GLU A 41 7.00 -4.67 6.52
N ARG A 42 7.06 -6.00 6.38
CA ARG A 42 7.22 -6.70 5.10
C ARG A 42 5.92 -7.16 4.48
N GLY A 43 4.77 -6.93 5.12
CA GLY A 43 3.48 -7.30 4.56
C GLY A 43 3.15 -8.79 4.57
N VAL A 44 3.71 -9.58 5.49
CA VAL A 44 3.53 -11.04 5.48
C VAL A 44 2.05 -11.40 5.68
N PRO A 45 1.43 -12.22 4.81
CA PRO A 45 -0.03 -12.39 4.72
C PRO A 45 -0.74 -13.11 5.92
N HIS A 46 -0.05 -13.33 7.04
CA HIS A 46 -0.59 -14.01 8.21
C HIS A 46 -0.47 -13.23 9.53
N VAL A 47 -0.08 -11.96 9.48
CA VAL A 47 -0.04 -11.17 10.72
C VAL A 47 -1.45 -10.80 11.15
N ARG A 48 -1.74 -11.00 12.44
CA ARG A 48 -3.04 -10.66 13.04
C ARG A 48 -3.24 -9.15 13.04
N ILE A 49 -4.42 -8.72 12.61
CA ILE A 49 -4.79 -7.29 12.52
C ILE A 49 -4.65 -6.56 13.87
N GLU A 50 -4.92 -7.24 14.98
CA GLU A 50 -4.74 -6.73 16.34
C GLU A 50 -3.30 -6.25 16.62
N LYS A 51 -2.29 -6.95 16.08
CA LYS A 51 -0.87 -6.57 16.25
C LYS A 51 -0.51 -5.36 15.40
N ILE A 52 -1.12 -5.24 14.21
CA ILE A 52 -0.97 -4.07 13.34
C ILE A 52 -1.56 -2.84 14.04
N MET A 53 -2.79 -2.95 14.54
CA MET A 53 -3.46 -1.89 15.29
C MET A 53 -2.68 -1.48 16.55
N TYR A 54 -2.15 -2.45 17.29
CA TYR A 54 -1.30 -2.19 18.45
C TYR A 54 -0.04 -1.41 18.08
N LEU A 55 0.63 -1.79 17.00
CA LEU A 55 1.85 -1.12 16.53
C LEU A 55 1.57 0.30 16.03
N LEU A 56 0.46 0.52 15.32
CA LEU A 56 0.01 1.86 14.89
C LEU A 56 -0.20 2.78 16.09
N ASN A 57 -0.93 2.32 17.11
CA ASN A 57 -1.14 3.07 18.34
C ASN A 57 0.18 3.41 19.06
N LYS A 58 1.14 2.48 19.06
CA LYS A 58 2.47 2.70 19.66
C LYS A 58 3.29 3.77 18.92
N LEU A 59 3.02 3.95 17.63
CA LEU A 59 3.60 5.00 16.79
C LEU A 59 2.81 6.32 16.85
N GLY A 60 1.80 6.43 17.71
CA GLY A 60 0.96 7.63 17.82
C GLY A 60 0.05 7.86 16.62
N MET A 61 -0.14 6.86 15.76
CA MET A 61 -1.10 6.90 14.67
C MET A 61 -2.45 6.42 15.17
N ASP A 62 -3.52 7.13 14.80
CA ASP A 62 -4.87 6.69 15.13
C ASP A 62 -5.19 5.43 14.31
N ALA A 63 -5.18 4.28 14.99
CA ALA A 63 -5.46 3.01 14.34
C ALA A 63 -6.91 2.94 13.81
N SER A 64 -7.81 3.83 14.25
CA SER A 64 -9.17 3.95 13.71
C SER A 64 -9.22 4.47 12.28
N ASP A 65 -8.13 5.08 11.78
CA ASP A 65 -8.02 5.47 10.37
C ASP A 65 -7.68 4.29 9.46
N LEU A 66 -7.19 3.16 10.00
CA LEU A 66 -6.77 2.02 9.19
C LEU A 66 -7.89 1.44 8.30
N PRO A 67 -9.13 1.21 8.81
CA PRO A 67 -10.25 0.79 7.97
C PRO A 67 -10.57 1.80 6.87
N LYS A 68 -10.50 3.10 7.17
CA LYS A 68 -10.73 4.17 6.20
C LYS A 68 -9.65 4.19 5.11
N MET A 69 -8.38 4.08 5.48
CA MET A 69 -7.27 3.97 4.52
C MET A 69 -7.41 2.75 3.60
N LEU A 70 -7.96 1.65 4.11
CA LEU A 70 -8.26 0.45 3.32
C LEU A 70 -9.45 0.63 2.39
N GLU A 71 -10.44 1.42 2.79
CA GLU A 71 -11.63 1.73 2.01
C GLU A 71 -11.30 2.72 0.89
N ASP A 72 -10.62 3.83 1.21
CA ASP A 72 -10.10 4.82 0.25
C ASP A 72 -9.24 4.13 -0.83
N HIS A 73 -8.45 3.10 -0.45
CA HIS A 73 -7.64 2.34 -1.40
C HIS A 73 -8.48 1.50 -2.38
N LYS A 74 -9.59 0.90 -1.91
CA LYS A 74 -10.49 0.15 -2.79
C LYS A 74 -11.15 1.09 -3.79
N ASP A 75 -11.56 2.27 -3.35
CA ASP A 75 -12.18 3.27 -4.21
C ASP A 75 -11.20 3.74 -5.29
N MET A 76 -9.95 4.04 -4.90
CA MET A 76 -8.89 4.37 -5.87
C MET A 76 -8.64 3.25 -6.90
N LEU A 77 -8.59 1.99 -6.48
CA LEU A 77 -8.42 0.86 -7.41
C LEU A 77 -9.62 0.71 -8.35
N GLN A 78 -10.82 0.99 -7.86
CA GLN A 78 -12.04 0.92 -8.65
C GLN A 78 -12.07 2.06 -9.69
N GLU A 79 -11.67 3.27 -9.33
CA GLU A 79 -11.51 4.39 -10.25
C GLU A 79 -10.49 4.08 -11.34
N LEU A 80 -9.29 3.60 -10.96
CA LEU A 80 -8.26 3.21 -11.91
C LEU A 80 -8.76 2.12 -12.87
N LYS A 81 -9.55 1.16 -12.38
CA LYS A 81 -10.14 0.12 -13.22
C LYS A 81 -11.11 0.70 -14.25
N VAL A 82 -11.94 1.68 -13.86
CA VAL A 82 -12.84 2.37 -14.78
C VAL A 82 -12.05 3.12 -15.86
N GLU A 83 -10.97 3.79 -15.47
CA GLU A 83 -10.07 4.49 -16.40
C GLU A 83 -9.42 3.51 -17.41
N LEU A 84 -8.95 2.35 -16.94
CA LEU A 84 -8.39 1.32 -17.81
C LEU A 84 -9.41 0.73 -18.79
N VAL A 85 -10.67 0.54 -18.38
CA VAL A 85 -11.74 0.10 -19.28
C VAL A 85 -12.03 1.16 -20.36
N ALA A 86 -11.99 2.44 -19.99
CA ALA A 86 -12.16 3.52 -20.96
C ALA A 86 -11.01 3.54 -21.99
N LEU A 87 -9.77 3.32 -21.54
CA LEU A 87 -8.60 3.19 -22.40
C LEU A 87 -8.69 2.01 -23.36
N GLU A 88 -9.14 0.84 -22.88
CA GLU A 88 -9.39 -0.33 -23.71
C GLU A 88 -10.39 -0.02 -24.81
N GLY A 89 -11.50 0.66 -24.48
CA GLY A 89 -12.49 1.10 -25.46
C GLY A 89 -11.94 2.08 -26.51
N LEU A 90 -11.05 3.00 -26.12
CA LEU A 90 -10.36 3.90 -27.06
C LEU A 90 -9.46 3.12 -28.02
N ILE A 91 -8.72 2.13 -27.51
CA ILE A 91 -7.85 1.27 -28.32
C ILE A 91 -8.67 0.45 -29.31
N ASP A 92 -9.76 -0.16 -28.85
CA ASP A 92 -10.67 -0.97 -29.69
C ASP A 92 -11.34 -0.12 -30.79
N ALA A 93 -11.59 1.15 -30.51
CA ALA A 93 -12.10 2.13 -31.49
C ALA A 93 -11.01 2.66 -32.45
N GLY A 94 -9.75 2.24 -32.30
CA GLY A 94 -8.61 2.69 -33.09
C GLY A 94 -8.02 4.05 -32.66
N GLN A 95 -8.49 4.62 -31.55
CA GLN A 95 -8.05 5.90 -30.96
C GLN A 95 -6.82 5.71 -30.06
N CYS A 96 -5.81 4.99 -30.58
CA CYS A 96 -4.62 4.61 -29.80
C CYS A 96 -3.77 5.80 -29.36
N LYS A 97 -3.81 6.93 -30.10
CA LYS A 97 -3.03 8.13 -29.75
C LYS A 97 -3.61 8.83 -28.52
N GLU A 98 -4.93 8.93 -28.45
CA GLU A 98 -5.65 9.49 -27.31
C GLU A 98 -5.43 8.60 -26.08
N ALA A 99 -5.57 7.28 -26.24
CA ALA A 99 -5.29 6.32 -25.17
C ALA A 99 -3.85 6.46 -24.63
N LEU A 100 -2.86 6.56 -25.52
CA LEU A 100 -1.46 6.75 -25.12
C LEU A 100 -1.22 8.08 -24.41
N THR A 101 -1.89 9.15 -24.85
CA THR A 101 -1.77 10.47 -24.21
C THR A 101 -2.30 10.44 -22.79
N PHE A 102 -3.41 9.74 -22.56
CA PHE A 102 -3.97 9.55 -21.23
C PHE A 102 -3.05 8.69 -20.35
N LEU A 103 -2.52 7.58 -20.86
CA LEU A 103 -1.55 6.74 -20.12
C LEU A 103 -0.30 7.49 -19.69
N LYS A 104 0.19 8.45 -20.49
CA LYS A 104 1.36 9.27 -20.16
C LYS A 104 1.15 10.24 -18.99
N GLN A 105 -0.09 10.42 -18.52
CA GLN A 105 -0.37 11.23 -17.34
C GLN A 105 0.02 10.52 -16.04
N TYR A 106 0.07 9.19 -16.05
CA TYR A 106 0.61 8.44 -14.92
C TYR A 106 2.14 8.52 -15.00
N GLU A 107 2.75 9.33 -14.13
CA GLU A 107 4.20 9.41 -13.95
C GLU A 107 4.72 8.14 -13.25
N LEU A 108 4.67 7.01 -13.96
CA LEU A 108 5.15 5.73 -13.46
C LEU A 108 6.69 5.69 -13.53
N SER A 109 7.32 5.19 -12.47
CA SER A 109 8.77 5.00 -12.43
C SER A 109 9.17 3.77 -13.26
N ASP A 110 10.22 3.93 -14.07
CA ASP A 110 10.85 2.84 -14.82
C ASP A 110 11.69 1.90 -13.92
N GLU A 111 11.82 2.22 -12.62
CA GLU A 111 12.55 1.39 -11.65
C GLU A 111 11.77 0.15 -11.19
N HIS A 112 10.50 0.02 -11.61
CA HIS A 112 9.67 -1.12 -11.23
C HIS A 112 10.05 -2.39 -12.01
N VAL A 113 10.02 -3.56 -11.35
CA VAL A 113 10.40 -4.86 -11.94
C VAL A 113 9.59 -5.27 -13.19
N LEU A 114 8.46 -4.60 -13.43
CA LEU A 114 7.59 -4.83 -14.58
C LEU A 114 7.70 -3.72 -15.64
N ALA A 115 8.57 -2.72 -15.46
CA ALA A 115 8.85 -1.74 -16.49
C ALA A 115 9.60 -2.44 -17.65
N PRO A 116 9.25 -2.15 -18.91
CA PRO A 116 9.99 -2.68 -20.06
C PRO A 116 11.42 -2.10 -20.06
N LEU A 117 12.42 -2.98 -20.23
CA LEU A 117 13.85 -2.65 -20.36
C LEU A 117 14.16 -1.83 -21.61
#